data_AF-A0A7V2YX22-F1
#
_entry.id   AF-A0A7V2YX22-F1
#
_cell.length_a   1.000
_cell.length_b   1.000
_cell.length_c   1.000
_cell.angle_alpha   90.00
_cell.angle_beta   90.00
_cell.angle_gamma   90.00
#
_symmetry.space_group_name_H-M   'P 1'
#
loop_
_entity.id
_entity.type
_entity.pdbx_description
1 polymer ?
#
loop_
_entity_poly.entity_id
_entity_poly.type
_entity_poly.pdbx_seq_one_letter_code
_entity_poly.pdbx_strand_id
1 'polypeptide(L)'
;MIPVIAKRILILGAVSTWRRPLRSLLTILGIVFGVCSVIAMLAIGEGASYEAQEQIRRLGSQNVIVRSVKPPQAEDANASRSFVITYGLTYKDASRIEETIP
;
A
#
# COMPACT_ATOMS: atom_id res chain seq x y z
N MET A 1 -38.14 37.37 11.47
CA MET A 1 -37.81 37.43 12.92
C MET A 1 -36.69 36.43 13.28
N ILE A 2 -36.82 35.16 12.90
CA ILE A 2 -35.83 34.08 13.12
C ILE A 2 -34.41 34.37 12.57
N PRO A 3 -34.21 34.89 11.34
CA PRO A 3 -32.84 35.12 10.81
C PRO A 3 -32.06 36.21 11.55
N VAL A 4 -32.74 37.17 12.16
CA VAL A 4 -32.11 38.28 12.91
C VAL A 4 -31.57 37.80 14.26
N ILE A 5 -32.30 36.89 14.91
CA ILE A 5 -31.90 36.28 16.19
C ILE A 5 -30.69 35.36 15.96
N ALA A 6 -30.70 34.56 14.90
CA ALA A 6 -29.57 33.69 14.53
C ALA A 6 -28.27 34.50 14.30
N LYS A 7 -28.35 35.62 13.57
CA LYS A 7 -27.20 36.52 13.34
C LYS A 7 -26.66 37.10 14.66
N ARG A 8 -27.55 37.49 15.59
CA ARG A 8 -27.15 38.03 16.90
C ARG A 8 -26.45 37.00 17.78
N ILE A 9 -26.95 35.76 17.82
CA ILE A 9 -26.37 34.68 18.63
C ILE A 9 -24.96 34.33 18.11
N LEU A 10 -24.78 34.25 16.79
CA LEU A 10 -23.50 33.94 16.18
C LEU A 10 -22.45 35.02 16.45
N ILE A 11 -22.83 36.30 16.34
CA ILE A 11 -21.95 37.44 16.64
C ILE A 11 -21.60 37.49 18.14
N LEU A 12 -22.58 37.28 19.04
CA LEU A 12 -22.34 37.30 20.49
C LEU A 12 -21.41 36.16 20.95
N GLY A 13 -21.52 34.97 20.35
CA GLY A 13 -20.64 33.84 20.62
C GLY A 13 -19.20 34.04 20.13
N ALA A 14 -19.02 34.67 18.96
CA ALA A 14 -17.69 35.04 18.46
C ALA A 14 -17.03 36.13 19.32
N VAL A 15 -17.81 37.15 19.72
CA VAL A 15 -17.32 38.26 20.56
C VAL A 15 -16.98 37.83 21.99
N SER A 16 -17.70 36.86 22.57
CA SER A 16 -17.43 36.37 23.94
C SER A 16 -16.08 35.65 24.03
N THR A 17 -15.72 34.90 23.00
CA THR A 17 -14.44 34.21 22.84
C THR A 17 -13.26 35.19 22.69
N TRP A 18 -13.50 36.35 22.06
CA TRP A 18 -12.51 37.41 21.84
C TRP A 18 -11.99 38.06 23.13
N ARG A 19 -12.69 37.93 24.26
CA ARG A 19 -12.26 38.52 25.54
C ARG A 19 -11.03 37.83 26.16
N ARG A 20 -10.69 36.60 25.73
CA ARG A 20 -9.52 35.83 26.22
C ARG A 20 -8.75 35.21 25.04
N PRO A 21 -8.00 36.03 24.28
CA PRO A 21 -7.41 35.62 23.01
C PRO A 21 -6.38 34.49 23.17
N LEU A 22 -5.55 34.54 24.22
CA LEU A 22 -4.50 33.53 24.45
C LEU A 22 -5.07 32.11 24.65
N ARG A 23 -6.12 31.99 25.47
CA ARG A 23 -6.71 30.68 25.78
C ARG A 23 -7.50 30.14 24.59
N SER A 24 -8.28 30.98 23.91
CA SER A 24 -9.06 30.57 22.74
C SER A 24 -8.16 30.20 21.55
N LEU A 25 -7.11 30.97 21.31
CA LEU A 25 -6.21 30.73 20.17
C LEU A 25 -5.48 29.41 20.36
N LEU A 26 -4.97 29.14 21.58
CA LEU A 26 -4.27 27.89 21.87
C LEU A 26 -5.16 26.65 21.73
N THR A 27 -6.44 26.73 22.10
CA THR A 27 -7.39 25.62 21.90
C THR A 27 -7.69 25.35 20.43
N ILE A 28 -7.85 26.39 19.61
CA ILE A 28 -8.10 26.23 18.18
C ILE A 28 -6.85 25.68 17.50
N LEU A 29 -5.68 26.21 17.85
CA LEU A 29 -4.39 25.78 17.33
C LEU A 29 -4.14 24.29 17.60
N GLY A 30 -4.45 23.82 18.82
CA GLY A 30 -4.31 22.41 19.19
C GLY A 30 -5.20 21.49 18.35
N ILE A 31 -6.45 21.89 18.10
CA ILE A 31 -7.38 21.10 17.26
C ILE A 31 -6.87 21.05 15.81
N VAL A 32 -6.40 22.18 15.27
CA VAL A 32 -5.88 22.24 13.89
C VAL A 32 -4.68 21.32 13.73
N PHE A 33 -3.66 21.43 14.58
CA PHE A 33 -2.49 20.55 14.49
C PHE A 33 -2.82 19.08 14.73
N GLY A 34 -3.74 18.78 15.66
CA GLY A 34 -4.18 17.41 15.94
C GLY A 34 -4.84 16.76 14.73
N VAL A 35 -5.84 17.41 14.14
CA VAL A 35 -6.56 16.87 12.97
C VAL A 35 -5.65 16.82 11.73
N CYS A 36 -4.83 17.85 11.52
CA CYS A 36 -3.90 17.87 10.38
C CYS A 36 -2.88 16.72 10.42
N SER A 37 -2.34 16.39 11.59
CA SER A 37 -1.37 15.28 11.74
C SER A 37 -1.98 13.93 11.34
N VAL A 38 -3.22 13.67 11.79
CA VAL A 38 -3.93 12.42 11.50
C VAL A 38 -4.27 12.31 10.00
N ILE A 39 -4.76 13.39 9.39
CA ILE A 39 -5.06 13.43 7.96
C ILE A 39 -3.79 13.20 7.12
N ALA A 40 -2.68 13.85 7.49
CA ALA A 40 -1.41 13.70 6.77
C ALA A 40 -0.89 12.26 6.83
N MET A 41 -0.90 11.64 8.01
CA MET A 41 -0.47 10.25 8.17
C MET A 41 -1.32 9.29 7.33
N LEU A 42 -2.65 9.46 7.32
CA LEU A 42 -3.56 8.66 6.50
C LEU A 42 -3.29 8.83 5.00
N ALA A 43 -3.14 10.08 4.54
CA ALA A 43 -2.85 10.36 3.15
C ALA A 43 -1.54 9.71 2.68
N ILE A 44 -0.50 9.75 3.52
CA ILE A 44 0.79 9.09 3.24
C ILE A 44 0.63 7.57 3.23
N GLY A 45 -0.07 6.99 4.20
CA GLY A 45 -0.25 5.54 4.33
C GLY A 45 -0.99 4.93 3.14
N GLU A 46 -2.10 5.56 2.72
CA GLU A 46 -2.86 5.13 1.55
C GLU A 46 -2.08 5.31 0.25
N GLY A 47 -1.38 6.44 0.10
CA GLY A 47 -0.53 6.69 -1.07
C GLY A 47 0.62 5.70 -1.21
N ALA A 48 1.32 5.40 -0.12
CA ALA A 48 2.41 4.42 -0.10
C ALA A 48 1.90 3.00 -0.37
N SER A 49 0.73 2.64 0.18
CA SER A 49 0.10 1.34 -0.05
C SER A 49 -0.31 1.16 -1.52
N TYR A 50 -0.85 2.20 -2.15
CA TYR A 50 -1.18 2.20 -3.57
C TYR A 50 0.08 2.03 -4.44
N GLU A 51 1.14 2.78 -4.15
CA GLU A 51 2.39 2.68 -4.90
C GLU A 51 3.05 1.30 -4.74
N ALA A 52 3.05 0.73 -3.53
CA ALA A 52 3.55 -0.62 -3.30
C ALA A 52 2.76 -1.67 -4.10
N GLN A 53 1.43 -1.56 -4.14
CA GLN A 53 0.59 -2.45 -4.96
C GLN A 53 0.84 -2.26 -6.45
N GLU A 54 1.05 -1.03 -6.92
CA GLU A 54 1.39 -0.71 -8.31
C GLU A 54 2.75 -1.31 -8.69
N GLN A 55 3.76 -1.22 -7.82
CA GLN A 55 5.05 -1.87 -8.01
C GLN A 55 4.91 -3.40 -8.07
N ILE A 56 4.12 -3.99 -7.17
CA ILE A 56 3.82 -5.43 -7.18
C ILE A 56 3.07 -5.82 -8.47
N ARG A 57 2.11 -5.01 -8.94
CA ARG A 57 1.35 -5.25 -10.16
C ARG A 57 2.21 -5.13 -11.42
N ARG A 58 3.16 -4.19 -11.44
CA ARG A 58 4.17 -4.09 -12.51
C ARG A 58 5.09 -5.31 -12.54
N LEU A 59 5.36 -5.91 -11.37
CA LEU A 59 6.05 -7.18 -11.27
C LEU A 59 5.14 -8.38 -11.61
N GLY A 60 3.82 -8.23 -11.48
CA GLY A 60 2.84 -9.31 -11.59
C GLY A 60 1.64 -8.95 -12.46
N SER A 61 1.78 -9.14 -13.77
CA SER A 61 0.66 -9.49 -14.66
C SER A 61 1.11 -10.11 -16.01
N GLN A 62 2.41 -10.07 -16.34
CA GLN A 62 2.99 -10.80 -17.48
C GLN A 62 4.29 -11.54 -17.12
N ASN A 63 4.71 -11.55 -15.84
CA ASN A 63 5.99 -12.13 -15.44
C ASN A 63 5.75 -13.40 -14.62
N VAL A 64 5.97 -14.56 -15.25
CA VAL A 64 6.06 -15.84 -14.55
C VAL A 64 7.39 -15.85 -13.79
N ILE A 65 7.35 -15.56 -12.49
CA ILE A 65 8.55 -15.64 -11.64
C ILE A 65 8.83 -17.13 -11.37
N VAL A 66 9.52 -17.78 -12.32
CA VAL A 66 10.02 -19.15 -12.16
C VAL A 66 11.20 -19.11 -11.19
N ARG A 67 10.91 -19.21 -9.89
CA ARG A 67 11.94 -19.56 -8.90
C ARG A 67 12.21 -21.05 -9.01
N SER A 68 13.33 -21.42 -9.64
CA SER A 68 13.88 -22.78 -9.53
C SER A 68 14.27 -23.05 -8.08
N VAL A 69 13.32 -23.55 -7.31
CA VAL A 69 13.62 -24.13 -6.00
C VAL A 69 14.35 -25.43 -6.29
N LYS A 70 15.65 -25.48 -5.99
CA LYS A 70 16.42 -26.73 -6.03
C LYS A 70 15.66 -27.72 -5.12
N PRO A 71 15.18 -28.87 -5.64
CA PRO A 71 14.55 -29.86 -4.78
C PRO A 71 15.55 -30.24 -3.69
N PRO A 72 15.12 -30.34 -2.42
CA PRO A 72 15.99 -30.80 -1.36
C PRO A 72 16.61 -32.11 -1.81
N GLN A 73 17.93 -32.20 -1.69
CA GLN A 73 18.69 -33.42 -1.96
C GLN A 73 18.08 -34.52 -1.08
N ALA A 74 17.16 -35.30 -1.64
CA ALA A 74 16.76 -36.57 -1.08
C ALA A 74 18.03 -37.42 -1.09
N GLU A 75 18.52 -37.69 0.10
CA GLU A 75 19.62 -38.61 0.39
C GLU A 75 19.19 -40.03 0.01
N ASP A 76 19.20 -40.35 -1.28
CA ASP A 76 19.05 -41.73 -1.74
C ASP A 76 20.43 -42.28 -2.08
N ALA A 77 21.05 -42.89 -1.06
CA ALA A 77 22.17 -43.80 -1.22
C ALA A 77 21.77 -44.98 -2.11
N ASN A 78 22.66 -45.37 -3.03
CA ASN A 78 22.53 -46.47 -4.00
C ASN A 78 21.67 -46.24 -5.26
N ALA A 79 22.25 -45.52 -6.23
CA ALA A 79 22.05 -45.87 -7.63
C ALA A 79 23.26 -45.47 -8.49
N SER A 80 24.25 -46.36 -8.52
CA SER A 80 25.20 -46.46 -9.63
C SER A 80 24.43 -46.57 -10.94
N ARG A 81 24.30 -45.46 -11.68
CA ARG A 81 24.49 -45.35 -13.14
C ARG A 81 24.00 -43.99 -13.66
N SER A 82 24.96 -43.26 -14.24
CA SER A 82 24.75 -42.30 -15.33
C SER A 82 23.92 -41.05 -15.01
N PHE A 83 24.52 -40.13 -14.25
CA PHE A 83 23.98 -38.78 -14.06
C PHE A 83 24.48 -37.85 -15.18
N VAL A 84 24.01 -38.08 -16.42
CA VAL A 84 23.96 -36.98 -17.40
C VAL A 84 22.68 -36.23 -17.08
N ILE A 85 22.78 -35.25 -16.18
CA ILE A 85 21.70 -34.28 -16.03
C ILE A 85 21.82 -33.33 -17.20
N THR A 86 20.97 -33.57 -18.19
CA THR A 86 20.69 -32.61 -19.25
C THR A 86 20.06 -31.38 -18.59
N TYR A 87 20.89 -30.40 -18.26
CA TYR A 87 20.45 -29.08 -17.87
C TYR A 87 20.15 -28.27 -19.11
N GLY A 88 18.94 -27.71 -19.18
CA GLY A 88 18.53 -26.77 -20.21
C GLY A 88 17.09 -26.98 -20.64
N LEU A 89 16.37 -25.87 -20.83
CA LEU A 89 15.10 -25.87 -21.55
C LEU A 89 15.34 -26.50 -22.92
N THR A 90 14.77 -27.68 -23.14
CA THR A 90 14.92 -28.37 -24.43
C THR A 90 13.96 -27.73 -25.43
N TYR A 91 14.32 -27.68 -26.72
CA TYR A 91 13.43 -27.14 -27.76
C TYR A 91 12.04 -27.79 -27.78
N LYS A 92 11.94 -29.06 -27.33
CA LYS A 92 10.68 -29.78 -27.15
C LYS A 92 9.77 -29.20 -26.07
N ASP A 93 10.35 -28.55 -25.05
CA ASP A 93 9.59 -27.91 -23.97
C ASP A 93 9.02 -26.57 -24.44
N ALA A 94 9.73 -25.84 -25.32
CA ALA A 94 9.24 -24.61 -25.92
C ALA A 94 7.97 -24.84 -26.77
N SER A 95 7.95 -25.88 -27.62
CA SER A 95 6.76 -26.21 -28.43
C SER A 95 5.53 -26.61 -27.59
N ARG A 96 5.74 -27.25 -26.43
CA ARG A 96 4.65 -27.61 -25.52
C ARG A 96 4.05 -26.39 -24.82
N ILE A 97 4.87 -25.40 -24.53
CA ILE A 97 4.43 -24.14 -23.93
C ILE A 97 3.59 -23.34 -24.95
N GLU A 98 3.99 -23.34 -26.23
CA GLU A 98 3.26 -22.69 -27.32
C GLU A 98 1.90 -23.36 -27.61
N GLU A 99 1.79 -24.69 -27.43
CA GLU A 99 0.50 -25.40 -27.57
C GLU A 99 -0.44 -25.24 -26.35
N THR A 100 0.10 -24.99 -25.15
CA THR A 100 -0.70 -25.02 -23.91
C THR A 100 -1.27 -23.65 -23.53
N ILE A 101 -0.73 -22.57 -24.09
CA ILE A 101 -1.20 -21.21 -23.81
C ILE A 101 -1.89 -20.69 -25.08
N PRO A 102 -3.20 -20.35 -25.05
CA PRO A 102 -3.88 -19.72 -26.19
C PRO A 102 -3.38 -18.29 -26.44
#